data_AF-A0A9P3ELQ9-F1
#
_entry.id   AF-A0A9P3ELQ9-F1
#
_cell.length_a   1.000
_cell.length_b   1.000
_cell.length_c   1.000
_cell.angle_alpha   90.00
_cell.angle_beta   90.00
_cell.angle_gamma   90.00
#
_symmetry.space_group_name_H-M   'P 1'
#
loop_
_entity.id
_entity.type
_entity.pdbx_description
1 polymer ?
#
loop_
_entity_poly.entity_id
_entity_poly.type
_entity_poly.pdbx_seq_one_letter_code
_entity_poly.pdbx_strand_id
1 'polypeptide(L)'
;MSQAEIAKNSVVTLNYTVTDADGTVVDDGSEPLVYLHGGYDGIFPVLEEALHGKKTGDTLKIKLQPGDAFGDYDESLVLVEDAKLFPDTLEVGMSLERISDAGEDEVLYRVTDIANGKVVVDGNHPLAGVALIFDLTVADVRAATAEELAHGHGHAHGDHHHH
;
A
#
# COMPACT_ATOMS: atom_id res chain seq x y z
N MET A 1 -18.46 -24.96 17.56
CA MET A 1 -17.35 -24.83 16.59
C MET A 1 -16.64 -23.54 16.94
N SER A 2 -15.37 -23.61 17.33
CA SER A 2 -14.56 -22.42 17.64
C SER A 2 -14.34 -21.65 16.34
N GLN A 3 -14.84 -20.41 16.24
CA GLN A 3 -14.40 -19.49 15.20
C GLN A 3 -12.89 -19.31 15.33
N ALA A 4 -12.18 -19.40 14.20
CA ALA A 4 -10.77 -19.08 14.16
C ALA A 4 -10.58 -17.59 14.49
N GLU A 5 -9.67 -17.30 15.40
CA GLU A 5 -9.23 -15.95 15.73
C GLU A 5 -7.92 -15.65 14.99
N ILE A 6 -7.74 -14.39 14.60
CA ILE A 6 -6.52 -13.92 13.96
C ILE A 6 -5.39 -14.01 14.98
N ALA A 7 -4.43 -14.88 14.69
CA ALA A 7 -3.23 -15.06 15.50
C ALA A 7 -1.99 -15.08 14.61
N LYS A 8 -0.82 -15.13 15.23
CA LYS A 8 0.44 -15.31 14.50
C LYS A 8 0.36 -16.59 13.64
N ASN A 9 0.84 -16.52 12.41
CA ASN A 9 0.82 -17.58 11.40
C ASN A 9 -0.59 -17.92 10.89
N SER A 10 -1.51 -16.97 10.91
CA SER A 10 -2.83 -17.09 10.29
C SER A 10 -2.85 -16.41 8.93
N VAL A 11 -3.45 -17.07 7.94
CA VAL A 11 -3.84 -16.41 6.68
C VAL A 11 -5.21 -15.79 6.89
N VAL A 12 -5.30 -14.50 6.62
CA VAL A 12 -6.50 -13.69 6.85
C VAL A 12 -6.96 -13.13 5.53
N THR A 13 -8.25 -13.33 5.23
CA THR A 13 -8.92 -12.71 4.10
C THR A 13 -9.76 -11.55 4.61
N LEU A 14 -9.51 -10.35 4.09
CA LEU A 14 -10.19 -9.12 4.46
C LEU A 14 -10.92 -8.54 3.25
N ASN A 15 -12.18 -8.17 3.43
CA ASN A 15 -12.80 -7.20 2.55
C ASN A 15 -12.48 -5.81 3.11
N TYR A 16 -12.04 -4.90 2.26
CA TYR A 16 -11.64 -3.57 2.71
C TYR A 16 -12.21 -2.47 1.83
N THR A 17 -12.23 -1.27 2.36
CA THR A 17 -12.47 -0.04 1.61
C THR A 17 -11.58 1.04 2.21
N VAL A 18 -10.90 1.81 1.38
CA VAL A 18 -10.03 2.91 1.78
C VAL A 18 -10.65 4.23 1.35
N THR A 19 -10.81 5.12 2.32
CA THR A 19 -11.29 6.49 2.08
C THR A 19 -10.27 7.49 2.62
N ASP A 20 -10.22 8.68 2.05
CA ASP A 20 -9.46 9.78 2.62
C ASP A 20 -10.21 10.45 3.79
N ALA A 21 -9.61 11.46 4.41
CA ALA A 21 -10.23 12.22 5.50
C ALA A 21 -11.48 13.01 5.08
N ASP A 22 -11.65 13.29 3.79
CA ASP A 22 -12.80 14.00 3.21
C ASP A 22 -13.93 13.05 2.80
N GLY A 23 -13.72 11.74 2.93
CA GLY A 23 -14.68 10.68 2.57
C GLY A 23 -14.65 10.30 1.09
N THR A 24 -13.66 10.75 0.33
CA THR A 24 -13.42 10.30 -1.04
C THR A 24 -12.91 8.87 -1.00
N VAL A 25 -13.48 8.00 -1.83
CA VAL A 25 -12.97 6.63 -1.98
C VAL A 25 -11.65 6.67 -2.72
N VAL A 26 -10.59 6.22 -2.05
CA VAL A 26 -9.25 6.06 -2.60
C VAL A 26 -9.13 4.68 -3.24
N ASP A 27 -9.65 3.66 -2.55
CA ASP A 27 -9.70 2.27 -3.03
C ASP A 27 -11.00 1.64 -2.53
N ASP A 28 -11.78 1.04 -3.42
CA ASP A 28 -13.04 0.39 -3.07
C ASP A 28 -12.86 -1.05 -2.57
N GLY A 29 -11.65 -1.62 -2.69
CA GLY A 29 -11.31 -2.98 -2.28
C GLY A 29 -12.17 -4.03 -2.97
N SER A 30 -12.36 -3.84 -4.28
CA SER A 30 -13.15 -4.75 -5.14
C SER A 30 -12.70 -6.21 -5.07
N GLU A 31 -11.42 -6.45 -4.79
CA GLU A 31 -10.87 -7.77 -4.49
C GLU A 31 -10.49 -7.90 -3.00
N PRO A 32 -10.78 -9.05 -2.38
CA PRO A 32 -10.42 -9.29 -0.99
C PRO A 32 -8.89 -9.34 -0.83
N LEU A 33 -8.39 -8.64 0.18
CA LEU A 33 -6.99 -8.67 0.57
C LEU A 33 -6.70 -9.93 1.36
N VAL A 34 -5.74 -10.74 0.89
CA VAL A 34 -5.27 -11.93 1.61
C VAL A 34 -3.84 -11.69 2.05
N TYR A 35 -3.59 -11.81 3.35
CA TYR A 35 -2.25 -11.62 3.92
C TYR A 35 -1.93 -12.65 5.02
N LEU A 36 -0.63 -12.79 5.33
CA LEU A 36 -0.13 -13.63 6.40
C LEU A 36 0.12 -12.77 7.65
N HIS A 37 -0.57 -13.09 8.74
CA HIS A 37 -0.49 -12.39 10.02
C HIS A 37 0.66 -12.92 10.87
N GLY A 38 1.46 -12.03 11.45
CA GLY A 38 2.54 -12.37 12.36
C GLY A 38 3.87 -11.64 12.16
N GLY A 39 3.89 -10.49 11.48
CA GLY A 39 5.11 -9.74 11.15
C GLY A 39 5.77 -10.19 9.85
N TYR A 40 4.95 -10.41 8.81
CA TYR A 40 5.38 -10.75 7.45
C TYR A 40 5.24 -9.59 6.46
N ASP A 41 5.04 -8.36 6.99
CA ASP A 41 4.90 -7.13 6.22
C ASP A 41 3.83 -7.20 5.11
N GLY A 42 2.78 -8.02 5.32
CA GLY A 42 1.68 -8.17 4.36
C GLY A 42 0.68 -7.00 4.39
N ILE A 43 0.59 -6.28 5.50
CA ILE A 43 -0.23 -5.08 5.69
C ILE A 43 0.48 -4.09 6.62
N PHE A 44 -0.04 -2.87 6.74
CA PHE A 44 0.50 -1.88 7.66
C PHE A 44 0.50 -2.40 9.12
N PRO A 45 1.61 -2.23 9.88
CA PRO A 45 1.72 -2.75 11.24
C PRO A 45 0.59 -2.32 12.17
N VAL A 46 0.09 -1.09 12.02
CA VAL A 46 -1.03 -0.57 12.81
C VAL A 46 -2.33 -1.33 12.53
N LEU A 47 -2.57 -1.72 11.28
CA LEU A 47 -3.73 -2.55 10.92
C LEU A 47 -3.57 -3.98 11.46
N GLU A 48 -2.37 -4.55 11.33
CA GLU A 48 -2.06 -5.88 11.83
C GLU A 48 -2.30 -5.99 13.34
N GLU A 49 -1.76 -5.08 14.13
CA GLU A 49 -1.97 -5.06 15.58
C GLU A 49 -3.45 -4.91 15.95
N ALA A 50 -4.21 -4.10 15.22
CA ALA A 50 -5.64 -3.90 15.49
C ALA A 50 -6.52 -5.10 15.08
N LEU A 51 -6.06 -5.89 14.10
CA LEU A 51 -6.70 -7.13 13.65
C LEU A 51 -6.37 -8.32 14.57
N HIS A 52 -5.31 -8.24 15.35
CA HIS A 52 -4.90 -9.32 16.26
C HIS A 52 -6.04 -9.70 17.23
N GLY A 53 -6.39 -10.99 17.27
CA GLY A 53 -7.46 -11.54 18.12
C GLY A 53 -8.89 -11.31 17.61
N LYS A 54 -9.08 -10.68 16.44
CA LYS A 54 -10.39 -10.56 15.78
C LYS A 54 -10.82 -11.89 15.18
N LYS A 55 -12.11 -12.02 14.90
CA LYS A 55 -12.72 -13.25 14.36
C LYS A 55 -13.39 -12.99 13.03
N THR A 56 -13.64 -14.05 12.28
CA THR A 56 -14.44 -13.99 11.05
C THR A 56 -15.78 -13.30 11.30
N GLY A 57 -16.08 -12.29 10.48
CA GLY A 57 -17.27 -11.44 10.59
C GLY A 57 -17.07 -10.15 11.38
N ASP A 58 -15.94 -9.98 12.09
CA ASP A 58 -15.64 -8.72 12.76
C ASP A 58 -15.36 -7.62 11.74
N THR A 59 -15.85 -6.42 12.05
CA THR A 59 -15.57 -5.21 11.29
C THR A 59 -14.84 -4.20 12.15
N LEU A 60 -13.98 -3.41 11.53
CA LEU A 60 -13.17 -2.41 12.18
C LEU A 60 -12.87 -1.28 11.21
N LYS A 61 -12.97 -0.04 11.72
CA LYS A 61 -12.60 1.16 11.00
C LYS A 61 -11.37 1.75 11.66
N ILE A 62 -10.27 1.85 10.92
CA ILE A 62 -8.99 2.34 11.42
C ILE A 62 -8.56 3.53 10.58
N LYS A 63 -8.19 4.63 11.23
CA LYS A 63 -7.57 5.78 10.60
C LYS A 63 -6.06 5.67 10.73
N LEU A 64 -5.36 5.54 9.61
CA LEU A 64 -3.90 5.66 9.54
C LEU A 64 -3.53 7.11 9.28
N GLN A 65 -2.62 7.64 10.09
CA GLN A 65 -1.95 8.90 9.75
C GLN A 65 -0.96 8.66 8.60
N PRO A 66 -0.53 9.71 7.88
CA PRO A 66 0.40 9.54 6.77
C PRO A 66 1.64 8.72 7.15
N GLY A 67 2.28 9.05 8.28
CA GLY A 67 3.42 8.30 8.83
C GLY A 67 3.18 6.81 9.16
N ASP A 68 1.92 6.39 9.35
CA ASP A 68 1.55 4.99 9.61
C ASP A 68 1.23 4.20 8.31
N ALA A 69 1.12 4.90 7.18
CA ALA A 69 0.74 4.34 5.89
C ALA A 69 1.87 4.57 4.86
N PHE A 70 1.76 5.63 4.05
CA PHE A 70 2.67 5.91 2.93
C PHE A 70 3.74 6.96 3.25
N GLY A 71 3.87 7.34 4.53
CA GLY A 71 4.77 8.38 4.98
C GLY A 71 4.16 9.78 4.92
N ASP A 72 4.83 10.71 5.58
CA ASP A 72 4.54 12.13 5.43
C ASP A 72 4.99 12.62 4.05
N TYR A 73 4.35 13.68 3.57
CA TYR A 73 4.78 14.35 2.36
C TYR A 73 6.11 15.06 2.61
N ASP A 74 7.13 14.72 1.84
CA ASP A 74 8.47 15.30 1.94
C ASP A 74 8.70 16.29 0.80
N GLU A 75 8.70 17.59 1.13
CA GLU A 75 8.99 18.67 0.18
C GLU A 75 10.40 18.56 -0.41
N SER A 76 11.34 17.87 0.24
CA SER A 76 12.70 17.68 -0.28
C SER A 76 12.79 16.67 -1.43
N LEU A 77 11.75 15.83 -1.60
CA LEU A 77 11.60 14.93 -2.74
C LEU A 77 10.97 15.63 -3.95
N VAL A 78 10.56 16.90 -3.81
CA VAL A 78 10.10 17.73 -4.91
C VAL A 78 11.29 18.45 -5.52
N LEU A 79 11.58 18.14 -6.78
CA LEU A 79 12.72 18.69 -7.50
C LEU A 79 12.25 19.61 -8.64
N VAL A 80 12.97 20.70 -8.83
CA VAL A 80 12.75 21.63 -9.94
C VAL A 80 13.95 21.58 -10.86
N GLU A 81 13.75 20.98 -12.02
CA GLU A 81 14.81 20.68 -12.97
C GLU A 81 14.57 21.43 -14.30
N ASP A 82 15.62 21.53 -15.11
CA ASP A 82 15.51 22.15 -16.44
C ASP A 82 14.78 21.20 -17.40
N ALA A 83 13.83 21.71 -18.17
CA ALA A 83 13.05 20.89 -19.11
C ALA A 83 13.93 20.14 -20.12
N LYS A 84 15.15 20.63 -20.39
CA LYS A 84 16.13 19.98 -21.27
C LYS A 84 16.65 18.63 -20.77
N LEU A 85 16.50 18.34 -19.47
CA LEU A 85 16.90 17.06 -18.89
C LEU A 85 15.86 15.97 -19.14
N PHE A 86 14.68 16.34 -19.64
CA PHE A 86 13.56 15.44 -19.89
C PHE A 86 13.33 15.24 -21.39
N PRO A 87 12.65 14.15 -21.78
CA PRO A 87 12.23 13.96 -23.16
C PRO A 87 11.22 15.03 -23.60
N ASP A 88 11.21 15.35 -24.90
CA ASP A 88 10.32 16.38 -25.48
C ASP A 88 8.81 16.06 -25.37
N THR A 89 8.45 14.82 -25.02
CA THR A 89 7.07 14.34 -24.88
C THR A 89 6.54 14.46 -23.44
N LEU A 90 7.12 15.34 -22.63
CA LEU A 90 6.78 15.48 -21.22
C LEU A 90 5.42 16.13 -21.01
N GLU A 91 4.58 15.50 -20.18
CA GLU A 91 3.25 16.01 -19.81
C GLU A 91 3.06 16.02 -18.28
N VAL A 92 2.28 16.98 -17.79
CA VAL A 92 1.87 17.00 -16.37
C VAL A 92 1.06 15.75 -16.06
N GLY A 93 1.40 15.09 -14.96
CA GLY A 93 0.82 13.81 -14.56
C GLY A 93 1.59 12.58 -15.03
N MET A 94 2.57 12.74 -15.94
CA MET A 94 3.45 11.66 -16.37
C MET A 94 4.34 11.19 -15.22
N SER A 95 4.54 9.87 -15.09
CA SER A 95 5.50 9.29 -14.16
C SER A 95 6.79 8.94 -14.89
N LEU A 96 7.92 9.19 -14.24
CA LEU A 96 9.27 9.02 -14.76
C LEU A 96 10.10 8.24 -13.75
N GLU A 97 10.77 7.21 -14.22
CA GLU A 97 11.74 6.48 -13.41
C GLU A 97 13.08 7.20 -13.47
N ARG A 98 13.62 7.58 -12.31
CA ARG A 98 15.00 8.06 -12.21
C ARG A 98 15.85 6.92 -11.69
N ILE A 99 16.74 6.44 -12.55
CA ILE A 99 17.81 5.53 -12.13
C ILE A 99 18.80 6.36 -11.32
N SER A 100 18.93 6.06 -10.03
CA SER A 100 19.99 6.64 -9.20
C SER A 100 21.35 6.16 -9.70
N ASP A 101 22.40 6.99 -9.60
CA ASP A 101 23.79 6.61 -10.00
C ASP A 101 24.32 5.37 -9.25
N ALA A 102 23.68 4.99 -8.14
CA ALA A 102 24.00 3.80 -7.35
C ALA A 102 23.32 2.51 -7.86
N GLY A 103 22.36 2.60 -8.80
CA GLY A 103 21.74 1.44 -9.46
C GLY A 103 20.84 0.57 -8.57
N GLU A 104 20.58 0.96 -7.32
CA GLU A 104 19.86 0.14 -6.34
C GLU A 104 18.43 0.62 -6.05
N ASP A 105 18.07 1.86 -6.39
CA ASP A 105 16.71 2.38 -6.20
C ASP A 105 16.22 3.13 -7.45
N GLU A 106 15.20 2.55 -8.10
CA GLU A 106 14.37 3.20 -9.11
C GLU A 106 13.34 4.08 -8.38
N VAL A 107 13.61 5.38 -8.28
CA VAL A 107 12.65 6.31 -7.69
C VAL A 107 11.70 6.78 -8.78
N LEU A 108 10.41 6.53 -8.60
CA LEU A 108 9.36 7.01 -9.49
C LEU A 108 9.03 8.46 -9.14
N TYR A 109 9.24 9.37 -10.09
CA TYR A 109 8.90 10.77 -9.99
C TYR A 109 7.67 11.08 -10.83
N ARG A 110 6.72 11.83 -10.30
CA ARG A 110 5.57 12.33 -11.07
C ARG A 110 5.76 13.79 -11.45
N VAL A 111 5.53 14.13 -12.70
CA VAL A 111 5.53 15.53 -13.16
C VAL A 111 4.31 16.23 -12.61
N THR A 112 4.50 17.22 -11.75
CA THR A 112 3.41 17.98 -11.12
C THR A 112 3.15 19.31 -11.81
N ASP A 113 4.19 19.92 -12.41
CA ASP A 113 4.05 21.18 -13.14
C ASP A 113 5.15 21.35 -14.22
N ILE A 114 4.82 22.08 -15.28
CA ILE A 114 5.75 22.46 -16.34
C ILE A 114 5.52 23.94 -16.65
N ALA A 115 6.46 24.79 -16.26
CA ALA A 115 6.34 26.24 -16.44
C ALA A 115 7.70 26.89 -16.71
N ASN A 116 7.71 27.88 -17.62
CA ASN A 116 8.90 28.71 -17.90
C ASN A 116 10.18 27.92 -18.24
N GLY A 117 10.06 26.78 -18.92
CA GLY A 117 11.20 25.91 -19.26
C GLY A 117 11.76 25.12 -18.07
N LYS A 118 11.03 25.06 -16.97
CA LYS A 118 11.31 24.22 -15.80
C LYS A 118 10.23 23.18 -15.62
N VAL A 119 10.64 22.05 -15.06
CA VAL A 119 9.78 20.92 -14.75
C VAL A 119 9.84 20.70 -13.26
N VAL A 120 8.68 20.61 -12.62
CA VAL A 120 8.54 20.19 -11.24
C VAL A 120 8.21 18.71 -11.23
N VAL A 121 9.04 17.93 -10.56
CA VAL A 121 8.85 16.49 -10.38
C VAL A 121 8.76 16.17 -8.89
N ASP A 122 7.87 15.25 -8.54
CA ASP A 122 7.58 14.86 -7.16
C ASP A 122 7.88 13.37 -7.00
N GLY A 123 8.86 13.05 -6.15
CA GLY A 123 9.24 11.67 -5.82
C GLY A 123 8.45 11.04 -4.67
N ASN A 124 7.48 11.75 -4.10
CA ASN A 124 6.65 11.21 -3.03
C ASN A 124 5.72 10.10 -3.55
N HIS A 125 5.37 9.15 -2.67
CA HIS A 125 4.28 8.22 -2.95
C HIS A 125 3.00 9.01 -3.25
N PRO A 126 2.14 8.61 -4.21
CA PRO A 126 0.92 9.36 -4.57
C PRO A 126 -0.05 9.62 -3.41
N LEU A 127 0.05 8.82 -2.34
CA LEU A 127 -0.77 8.92 -1.11
C LEU A 127 0.03 9.43 0.10
N ALA A 128 1.28 9.87 -0.08
CA ALA A 128 2.08 10.46 0.99
C ALA A 128 1.42 11.74 1.52
N GLY A 129 1.47 11.96 2.83
CA GLY A 129 0.80 13.09 3.49
C GLY A 129 -0.72 12.97 3.59
N VAL A 130 -1.33 11.92 3.03
CA VAL A 130 -2.78 11.70 3.10
C VAL A 130 -3.12 10.76 4.26
N ALA A 131 -4.03 11.20 5.13
CA ALA A 131 -4.58 10.33 6.16
C ALA A 131 -5.64 9.40 5.53
N LEU A 132 -5.49 8.10 5.73
CA LEU A 132 -6.34 7.08 5.12
C LEU A 132 -7.20 6.40 6.19
N ILE A 133 -8.47 6.16 5.86
CA ILE A 133 -9.45 5.47 6.70
C ILE A 133 -9.75 4.14 6.04
N PHE A 134 -9.32 3.06 6.70
CA PHE A 134 -9.55 1.68 6.31
C PHE A 134 -10.80 1.15 7.03
N ASP A 135 -11.83 0.83 6.26
CA ASP A 135 -12.92 -0.02 6.72
C ASP A 135 -12.58 -1.47 6.37
N LEU A 136 -12.35 -2.30 7.37
CA LEU A 136 -11.95 -3.69 7.23
C LEU A 136 -13.05 -4.61 7.75
N THR A 137 -13.31 -5.69 7.02
CA THR A 137 -14.21 -6.78 7.41
C THR A 137 -13.47 -8.09 7.27
N VAL A 138 -13.36 -8.85 8.37
CA VAL A 138 -12.70 -10.15 8.36
C VAL A 138 -13.60 -11.16 7.66
N ALA A 139 -13.25 -11.53 6.43
CA ALA A 139 -14.02 -12.45 5.61
C ALA A 139 -13.72 -13.92 5.94
N ASP A 140 -12.46 -14.26 6.17
CA ASP A 140 -12.04 -15.61 6.56
C ASP A 140 -10.73 -15.59 7.36
N VAL A 141 -10.55 -16.59 8.24
CA VAL A 141 -9.33 -16.78 9.03
C VAL A 141 -9.00 -18.26 9.07
N ARG A 142 -7.79 -18.61 8.61
CA ARG A 142 -7.29 -19.98 8.66
C ARG A 142 -5.84 -20.03 9.11
N ALA A 143 -5.39 -21.21 9.55
CA ALA A 143 -3.97 -21.43 9.77
C ALA A 143 -3.21 -21.44 8.43
N ALA A 144 -2.02 -20.82 8.42
CA ALA A 144 -1.12 -20.89 7.28
C ALA A 144 -0.56 -22.30 7.09
N THR A 145 -0.33 -22.70 5.84
CA THR A 145 0.38 -23.94 5.52
C THR A 145 1.89 -23.76 5.74
N ALA A 146 2.62 -24.87 5.82
CA ALA A 146 4.09 -24.82 5.95
C ALA A 146 4.77 -24.13 4.76
N GLU A 147 4.17 -24.20 3.57
CA GLU A 147 4.66 -23.54 2.35
C GLU A 147 4.47 -22.02 2.44
N GLU A 148 3.30 -21.56 2.89
CA GLU A 148 3.01 -20.12 3.06
C GLU A 148 3.92 -19.48 4.12
N LEU A 149 4.22 -20.22 5.20
CA LEU A 149 5.15 -19.77 6.21
C LEU A 149 6.60 -19.71 5.71
N ALA A 150 6.98 -20.60 4.79
CA ALA A 150 8.29 -20.60 4.17
C ALA A 150 8.44 -19.48 3.12
N HIS A 151 7.36 -19.14 2.41
CA HIS A 151 7.33 -18.06 1.42
C HIS A 151 7.06 -16.68 2.03
N GLY A 152 6.49 -16.61 3.23
CA GLY A 152 6.20 -15.37 3.94
C GLY A 152 4.92 -14.66 3.50
N HIS A 153 4.12 -15.25 2.61
CA HIS A 153 2.85 -14.66 2.14
C HIS A 153 1.74 -15.72 2.10
N GLY A 154 0.50 -15.28 2.34
CA GLY A 154 -0.68 -16.14 2.27
C GLY A 154 -1.15 -16.28 0.83
N HIS A 155 -1.47 -17.49 0.39
CA HIS A 155 -2.10 -17.71 -0.91
C HIS A 155 -3.62 -17.57 -0.77
N ALA A 156 -4.23 -16.76 -1.65
CA ALA A 156 -5.67 -16.78 -1.85
C ALA A 156 -6.08 -18.17 -2.38
N HIS A 157 -7.28 -18.64 -2.03
CA HIS A 157 -7.84 -19.89 -2.53
C HIS A 157 -8.11 -19.76 -4.04
N GLY A 158 -7.09 -19.94 -4.89
CA GLY A 158 -7.22 -19.81 -6.34
C GLY A 158 -5.92 -19.60 -7.11
N ASP A 159 -4.87 -19.06 -6.50
CA ASP A 159 -3.64 -18.74 -7.24
C ASP A 159 -2.68 -19.92 -7.32
N HIS A 160 -2.91 -20.75 -8.33
CA HIS A 160 -1.84 -21.52 -8.94
C HIS A 160 -0.85 -20.55 -9.57
N HIS A 161 0.16 -20.12 -8.81
CA HIS A 161 1.33 -19.45 -9.39
C HIS A 161 2.00 -20.41 -10.37
N HIS A 162 1.81 -20.12 -11.66
CA HIS A 162 2.63 -20.68 -12.72
C HIS A 162 4.01 -20.02 -12.67
N HIS A 163 5.00 -20.90 -12.63
CA HIS A 163 6.44 -20.65 -12.74
C HIS A 163 6.84 -19.98 -14.07
#